data_AF-A0A533U932-F1
#
_entry.id   AF-A0A533U932-F1
#
_cell.length_a   1.000
_cell.length_b   1.000
_cell.length_c   1.000
_cell.angle_alpha   90.00
_cell.angle_beta   90.00
_cell.angle_gamma   90.00
#
_symmetry.space_group_name_H-M   'P 1'
#
loop_
_entity.id
_entity.type
_entity.pdbx_description
1 polymer ?
#
loop_
_entity_poly.entity_id
_entity_poly.type
_entity_poly.pdbx_seq_one_letter_code
_entity_poly.pdbx_strand_id
1 'polypeptide(L)' 'MRINSIRYKLNYNPAKYDYKTMMYVKEDMKYDNFTKAKEHQWECDKCKCTFSKYPALKEHKTEKHSY' A
#
# COMPACT_ATOMS: atom_id res chain seq x y z
N MET A 1 26.91 -9.77 16.68
CA MET A 1 26.21 -8.57 16.18
C MET A 1 24.71 -8.82 16.27
N ARG A 2 23.97 -8.13 17.15
CA ARG A 2 22.50 -8.25 17.19
C ARG A 2 21.94 -7.38 16.08
N ILE A 3 21.52 -8.00 14.98
CA ILE A 3 20.76 -7.34 13.93
C ILE A 3 19.42 -6.98 14.58
N ASN A 4 19.28 -5.74 15.05
CA ASN A 4 17.99 -5.18 15.41
C ASN A 4 17.18 -5.15 14.11
N SER A 5 16.42 -6.21 13.86
CA SER A 5 15.41 -6.23 12.82
C SER A 5 14.31 -5.28 13.26
N ILE A 6 14.50 -3.99 13.01
CA ILE A 6 13.41 -3.02 13.01
C ILE A 6 12.43 -3.60 12.00
N ARG A 7 11.38 -4.26 12.51
CA ARG A 7 10.27 -4.77 11.71
C ARG A 7 9.57 -3.52 11.19
N TYR A 8 10.07 -2.96 10.09
CA TYR A 8 9.34 -1.95 9.35
C TYR A 8 8.01 -2.58 9.01
N LYS A 9 6.93 -2.07 9.60
CA LYS A 9 5.58 -2.49 9.23
C LYS A 9 5.40 -2.10 7.76
N LEU A 10 5.56 -3.08 6.88
CA LEU A 10 5.32 -2.91 5.46
C LEU A 10 3.81 -2.84 5.30
N ASN A 11 3.30 -1.64 5.01
CA ASN A 11 1.86 -1.42 4.81
C ASN A 11 1.49 -1.80 3.39
N TYR A 12 1.71 -3.08 3.10
CA TYR A 12 1.36 -3.70 1.85
C TYR A 12 -0.07 -4.22 1.95
N ASN A 13 -0.99 -3.55 1.27
CA ASN A 13 -2.41 -3.90 1.23
C ASN A 13 -2.90 -3.91 -0.23
N PRO A 14 -2.53 -4.93 -1.02
CA PRO A 14 -2.98 -5.06 -2.40
C PRO A 14 -4.47 -5.40 -2.49
N ALA A 15 -5.14 -4.88 -3.52
CA ALA A 15 -6.52 -5.27 -3.82
C ALA A 15 -6.60 -6.74 -4.26
N LYS A 16 -7.63 -7.45 -3.81
CA LYS A 16 -7.88 -8.85 -4.18
C LYS A 16 -8.83 -8.91 -5.37
N TYR A 17 -8.57 -9.80 -6.32
CA TYR A 17 -9.49 -10.00 -7.42
C TYR A 17 -10.73 -10.78 -6.94
N ASP A 18 -11.91 -10.19 -7.12
CA ASP A 18 -13.20 -10.79 -6.82
C ASP A 18 -13.82 -11.35 -8.10
N TYR A 19 -13.97 -12.68 -8.15
CA TYR A 19 -14.49 -13.38 -9.33
C TYR A 19 -15.99 -13.21 -9.54
N LYS A 20 -16.75 -12.81 -8.51
CA LYS A 20 -18.21 -12.61 -8.64
C LYS A 20 -18.53 -11.30 -9.34
N THR A 21 -17.74 -10.27 -9.04
CA THR A 21 -17.88 -8.93 -9.60
C THR A 21 -16.92 -8.68 -10.78
N MET A 22 -15.96 -9.57 -11.01
CA MET A 22 -14.87 -9.41 -11.99
C MET A 22 -14.06 -8.13 -11.77
N MET A 23 -13.89 -7.71 -10.52
CA MET A 23 -13.21 -6.47 -10.14
C MET A 23 -12.18 -6.72 -9.03
N TYR A 24 -11.21 -5.82 -8.91
CA TYR A 24 -10.27 -5.84 -7.79
C TYR A 24 -10.86 -5.07 -6.60
N VAL A 25 -10.99 -5.70 -5.45
CA VAL A 25 -11.60 -5.13 -4.25
C VAL A 25 -10.55 -4.96 -3.16
N LYS A 26 -10.46 -3.75 -2.61
CA LYS A 26 -9.64 -3.40 -1.44
C LYS A 26 -10.53 -2.66 -0.45
N GLU A 27 -10.93 -3.32 0.63
CA GLU A 27 -11.86 -2.77 1.63
C GLU A 27 -13.09 -2.16 0.95
N ASP A 28 -13.25 -0.83 0.98
CA ASP A 28 -14.36 -0.10 0.35
C ASP A 28 -14.12 0.31 -1.12
N MET A 29 -12.91 0.12 -1.63
CA MET A 29 -12.54 0.50 -2.99
C MET A 29 -12.66 -0.67 -3.95
N LYS A 30 -13.26 -0.43 -5.11
CA LYS A 30 -13.33 -1.37 -6.23
C LYS A 30 -12.62 -0.77 -7.43
N TYR A 31 -11.77 -1.56 -8.06
CA TYR A 31 -11.03 -1.18 -9.25
C TYR A 31 -11.43 -2.07 -10.41
N ASP A 32 -11.68 -1.44 -11.56
CA ASP A 32 -11.99 -2.13 -12.81
C ASP A 32 -10.78 -2.89 -13.37
N ASN A 33 -9.56 -2.45 -13.03
CA ASN A 33 -8.34 -3.01 -13.58
C ASN A 33 -7.24 -3.18 -12.54
N PHE A 34 -6.32 -4.10 -12.84
CA PHE A 34 -5.18 -4.42 -11.99
C PHE A 34 -4.24 -3.23 -11.79
N THR A 35 -4.06 -2.39 -12.81
CA THR A 35 -3.14 -1.24 -12.75
C THR A 35 -3.56 -0.27 -11.67
N LYS A 36 -4.83 0.13 -11.63
CA LYS A 36 -5.40 0.98 -10.58
C LYS A 36 -5.29 0.29 -9.22
N ALA A 37 -5.68 -0.97 -9.12
CA ALA A 37 -5.52 -1.74 -7.88
C ALA A 37 -4.07 -1.74 -7.35
N LYS A 38 -3.09 -1.86 -8.25
CA LYS A 38 -1.67 -1.82 -7.95
C LYS A 38 -1.20 -0.42 -7.54
N GLU A 39 -1.80 0.63 -8.07
CA GLU A 39 -1.51 2.01 -7.65
C GLU A 39 -1.88 2.30 -6.20
N HIS A 40 -2.77 1.50 -5.62
CA HIS A 40 -3.23 1.67 -4.25
C HIS A 40 -2.76 0.57 -3.27
N GLN A 41 -1.75 -0.22 -3.67
CA GLN A 41 -1.29 -1.38 -2.91
C GLN A 41 -0.40 -1.03 -1.69
N TRP A 42 0.18 0.17 -1.66
CA TRP A 42 1.01 0.65 -0.53
C TRP A 42 0.28 1.78 0.17
N GLU A 43 0.15 1.74 1.48
CA GLU A 43 -0.61 2.76 2.22
C GLU A 43 0.18 3.35 3.40
N CYS A 44 0.08 4.65 3.62
CA CYS A 44 0.68 5.27 4.80
C CYS A 44 -0.26 5.18 6.01
N ASP A 45 0.22 4.65 7.15
CA ASP A 45 -0.62 4.54 8.36
C ASP A 45 -1.09 5.91 8.90
N LYS A 46 -0.27 6.95 8.72
CA LYS A 46 -0.51 8.27 9.33
C LYS A 46 -1.53 9.11 8.56
N CYS A 47 -1.49 9.08 7.23
CA CYS A 47 -2.34 9.93 6.38
C CYS A 47 -3.23 9.14 5.42
N LYS A 48 -3.14 7.80 5.44
CA LYS A 48 -3.85 6.88 4.53
C LYS A 48 -3.61 7.17 3.05
N CYS A 49 -2.54 7.91 2.70
CA CYS A 49 -2.14 8.09 1.31
C CYS A 49 -1.69 6.76 0.74
N THR A 50 -2.12 6.50 -0.49
CA THR A 50 -1.83 5.26 -1.21
C THR A 50 -0.80 5.49 -2.32
N PHE A 51 0.06 4.51 -2.54
CA PHE A 51 1.16 4.57 -3.51
C PHE A 51 1.26 3.28 -4.32
N SER A 52 1.77 3.44 -5.54
CA SER A 52 1.96 2.34 -6.48
C SER A 52 3.20 1.51 -6.19
N LYS A 53 4.20 2.08 -5.51
CA LYS A 53 5.49 1.43 -5.23
C LYS A 53 5.94 1.71 -3.79
N TYR A 54 6.68 0.76 -3.21
CA TYR A 54 7.25 0.90 -1.87
C TYR A 54 8.22 2.08 -1.72
N PRO A 55 9.14 2.38 -2.68
CA PRO A 55 10.01 3.55 -2.55
C PRO A 55 9.24 4.87 -2.43
N ALA A 56 8.10 5.01 -3.11
CA ALA A 56 7.26 6.21 -3.01
C ALA A 56 6.60 6.31 -1.63
N LEU A 57 6.12 5.19 -1.06
CA LEU A 57 5.64 5.18 0.32
C LEU A 57 6.76 5.52 1.31
N LYS A 58 7.97 5.00 1.09
CA LYS A 58 9.13 5.27 1.95
C LYS A 58 9.52 6.75 1.90
N GLU A 59 9.66 7.31 0.71
CA GLU A 59 9.91 8.73 0.48
C GLU A 59 8.84 9.59 1.15
N HIS A 60 7.56 9.28 0.92
CA HIS A 60 6.46 9.95 1.58
C HIS A 60 6.56 9.89 3.11
N LYS A 61 6.87 8.73 3.69
CA LYS A 61 7.05 8.59 5.15
C LYS A 61 8.21 9.45 5.66
N THR A 62 9.31 9.55 4.91
CA THR A 62 10.46 10.39 5.26
C THR A 62 10.14 11.88 5.11
N GLU A 63 9.55 12.32 4.00
CA GLU A 63 9.29 13.73 3.70
C GLU A 63 8.10 14.31 4.47
N LYS A 64 6.99 13.58 4.56
CA LYS A 64 5.73 14.09 5.16
C LYS A 64 5.61 13.77 6.63
N HIS A 65 6.28 12.72 7.10
CA HIS A 65 6.13 12.24 8.47
C HIS A 65 7.44 12.21 9.27
N SER A 66 8.55 12.65 8.67
CA SER A 66 9.89 12.79 9.27
C SER A 66 10.21 11.68 10.26
N TYR A 67 10.12 10.44 9.78
CA TYR A 67 10.41 9.23 10.56
C TYR A 67 11.92 9.06 10.77
#